data_AF-A0A4Q7WS97-F1
#
_entry.id   AF-A0A4Q7WS97-F1
#
_cell.length_a   1.000
_cell.length_b   1.000
_cell.length_c   1.000
_cell.angle_alpha   90.00
_cell.angle_beta   90.00
_cell.angle_gamma   90.00
#
_symmetry.space_group_name_H-M   'P 1'
#
loop_
_entity.id
_entity.type
_entity.pdbx_description
1 polymer ?
#
loop_
_entity_poly.entity_id
_entity_poly.type
_entity_poly.pdbx_seq_one_letter_code
_entity_poly.pdbx_strand_id
1 'polypeptide(L)'
;MTPAHIEEYEAARDELLEQFIRQIKRDQPAIEVRIQMRFPEVYAEIDRLKVEAELRMSIFWPLLILSGVLATAWSPIALALLVAPPFLLRDGFKRMREASEKTWGALMAREVSSPTLDAMDSAKREKCLSFAGAFGEPDPPAVMAADQRPIADLSGLST
;
A
#
# COMPACT_ATOMS: atom_id res chain seq x y z
N MET A 1 27.09 1.03 24.58
CA MET A 1 26.06 1.73 23.77
C MET A 1 25.29 2.61 24.73
N THR A 2 25.45 3.93 24.63
CA THR A 2 24.82 4.89 25.54
C THR A 2 23.38 5.15 25.10
N PRO A 3 22.45 5.48 26.02
CA PRO A 3 21.06 5.79 25.67
C PRO A 3 20.94 6.91 24.62
N ALA A 4 21.89 7.85 24.59
CA ALA A 4 21.95 8.92 23.59
C ALA A 4 22.08 8.41 22.14
N HIS A 5 22.82 7.31 21.91
CA HIS A 5 22.96 6.75 20.55
C HIS A 5 21.71 5.99 20.08
N ILE A 6 20.86 5.53 21.00
CA ILE A 6 19.60 4.85 20.64
C ILE A 6 18.61 5.89 20.11
N GLU A 7 18.49 7.03 20.79
CA GLU A 7 17.60 8.13 20.38
C GLU A 7 18.00 8.72 19.02
N GLU A 8 19.30 8.91 18.78
CA GLU A 8 19.80 9.37 17.47
C GLU A 8 19.49 8.38 16.34
N TYR A 9 19.60 7.07 16.61
CA TYR A 9 19.28 6.03 15.63
C TYR A 9 17.77 5.95 15.35
N GLU A 10 16.93 6.09 16.37
CA GLU A 10 15.47 6.09 16.22
C GLU A 10 15.00 7.29 15.40
N ALA A 11 15.52 8.49 15.67
CA ALA A 11 15.22 9.69 14.88
C ALA A 11 15.63 9.54 13.41
N ALA A 12 16.85 9.04 13.14
CA ALA A 12 17.33 8.82 11.78
C ALA A 12 16.51 7.76 11.04
N ARG A 13 16.10 6.68 11.73
CA ARG A 13 15.23 5.65 11.15
C ARG A 13 13.87 6.21 10.77
N ASP A 14 13.27 7.02 11.63
CA ASP A 14 11.93 7.57 11.41
C ASP A 14 11.95 8.60 10.27
N GLU A 15 13.01 9.41 10.14
CA GLU A 15 13.20 10.30 9.00
C GLU A 15 13.34 9.53 7.68
N LEU A 16 14.18 8.48 7.64
CA LEU A 16 14.33 7.63 6.47
C LEU A 16 13.02 6.94 6.08
N LEU A 17 12.26 6.48 7.07
CA LEU A 17 10.94 5.87 6.85
C LEU A 17 9.96 6.87 6.24
N GLU A 18 9.93 8.11 6.73
CA GLU A 18 9.05 9.15 6.18
C GLU A 18 9.43 9.50 4.73
N GLN A 19 10.73 9.65 4.44
CA GLN A 19 11.22 9.89 3.08
C GLN A 19 10.84 8.73 2.15
N PHE A 20 10.97 7.49 2.61
CA PHE A 20 10.58 6.30 1.86
C PHE A 20 9.08 6.26 1.57
N ILE A 21 8.24 6.48 2.59
CA ILE A 21 6.77 6.55 2.42
C ILE A 21 6.39 7.64 1.41
N ARG A 22 7.05 8.80 1.49
CA ARG A 22 6.82 9.92 0.57
C ARG A 22 7.19 9.56 -0.87
N GLN A 23 8.29 8.84 -1.06
CA GLN A 23 8.71 8.37 -2.38
C GLN A 23 7.74 7.32 -2.95
N ILE A 24 7.33 6.34 -2.15
CA ILE A 24 6.33 5.35 -2.60
C ILE A 24 4.99 6.03 -2.96
N LYS A 25 4.56 7.03 -2.18
CA LYS A 25 3.36 7.81 -2.51
C LYS A 25 3.48 8.55 -3.84
N ARG A 26 4.67 9.03 -4.22
CA ARG A 26 4.91 9.64 -5.53
C ARG A 26 4.86 8.64 -6.67
N ASP A 27 5.25 7.39 -6.40
CA ASP A 27 5.21 6.29 -7.39
C ASP A 27 3.82 5.68 -7.56
N GLN A 28 2.84 6.08 -6.74
CA GLN A 28 1.47 5.55 -6.80
C GLN A 28 0.86 5.57 -8.21
N PRO A 29 0.95 6.65 -9.01
CA PRO A 29 0.37 6.65 -10.36
C PRO A 29 1.02 5.61 -11.28
N ALA A 30 2.34 5.38 -11.14
CA ALA A 30 3.04 4.38 -11.92
C ALA A 30 2.63 2.95 -11.53
N ILE A 31 2.39 2.71 -10.23
CA ILE A 31 1.86 1.44 -9.73
C ILE A 31 0.47 1.19 -10.31
N GLU A 32 -0.41 2.19 -10.31
CA GLU A 32 -1.76 2.08 -10.84
C GLU A 32 -1.79 1.72 -12.32
N VAL A 33 -0.95 2.34 -13.14
CA VAL A 33 -0.81 1.99 -14.57
C VAL A 33 -0.35 0.54 -14.75
N ARG A 34 0.56 0.05 -13.91
CA ARG A 34 1.01 -1.35 -13.97
C ARG A 34 -0.07 -2.34 -13.53
N ILE A 35 -0.86 -2.00 -12.49
CA ILE A 35 -2.04 -2.77 -12.09
C ILE A 35 -3.04 -2.82 -13.25
N GLN A 36 -3.32 -1.69 -13.90
CA GLN A 36 -4.24 -1.62 -15.04
C GLN A 36 -3.81 -2.55 -16.19
N MET A 37 -2.52 -2.60 -16.50
CA MET A 37 -1.98 -3.44 -17.57
C MET A 37 -2.02 -4.94 -17.24
N ARG A 38 -1.81 -5.31 -15.96
CA ARG A 38 -1.66 -6.72 -15.55
C ARG A 38 -2.94 -7.35 -15.01
N PHE A 39 -3.76 -6.57 -14.32
CA PHE A 39 -4.99 -6.99 -13.64
C PHE A 39 -6.11 -5.96 -13.85
N PRO A 40 -6.69 -5.89 -15.07
CA PRO A 40 -7.70 -4.88 -15.40
C PRO A 40 -8.96 -4.98 -14.54
N GLU A 41 -9.33 -6.18 -14.08
CA GLU A 41 -10.47 -6.39 -13.18
C GLU A 41 -10.26 -5.72 -11.81
N VAL A 42 -9.07 -5.92 -11.23
CA VAL A 42 -8.70 -5.31 -9.94
C VAL A 42 -8.64 -3.79 -10.07
N TYR A 43 -8.09 -3.29 -11.19
CA TYR A 43 -8.07 -1.86 -11.47
C TYR A 43 -9.48 -1.27 -11.57
N ALA A 44 -10.40 -1.93 -12.27
CA ALA A 44 -11.78 -1.46 -12.40
C ALA A 44 -12.49 -1.37 -11.04
N GLU A 45 -12.21 -2.29 -10.10
CA GLU A 45 -12.73 -2.19 -8.74
C GLU A 45 -12.13 -1.03 -7.94
N ILE A 46 -10.81 -0.81 -8.06
CA ILE A 46 -10.12 0.31 -7.40
C ILE A 46 -10.68 1.63 -7.93
N ASP A 47 -10.80 1.78 -9.25
CA ASP A 47 -11.34 2.96 -9.91
C ASP A 47 -12.78 3.22 -9.48
N ARG A 48 -13.63 2.18 -9.46
CA ARG A 48 -15.01 2.30 -8.96
C ARG A 48 -15.07 2.84 -7.53
N LEU A 49 -14.24 2.32 -6.63
CA LEU A 49 -14.20 2.77 -5.23
C LEU A 49 -13.71 4.21 -5.10
N LYS A 50 -12.72 4.62 -5.92
CA LYS A 50 -12.24 6.00 -5.97
C LYS A 50 -13.31 6.96 -6.46
N VAL A 51 -13.94 6.67 -7.60
CA VAL A 51 -15.00 7.50 -8.17
C VAL A 51 -16.18 7.61 -7.20
N GLU A 52 -16.56 6.52 -6.53
CA GLU A 52 -17.61 6.53 -5.49
C GLU A 52 -17.23 7.42 -4.29
N ALA A 53 -15.97 7.35 -3.84
CA ALA A 53 -15.46 8.20 -2.76
C ALA A 53 -15.44 9.68 -3.16
N GLU A 54 -14.93 10.00 -4.35
CA GLU A 54 -14.85 11.36 -4.90
C GLU A 54 -16.24 11.96 -5.11
N LEU A 55 -17.20 11.16 -5.59
CA LEU A 55 -18.59 11.60 -5.72
C LEU A 55 -19.18 11.98 -4.35
N ARG A 56 -18.98 11.16 -3.32
CA ARG A 56 -19.48 11.44 -1.96
C ARG A 56 -18.83 12.69 -1.37
N MET A 57 -17.52 12.86 -1.57
CA MET A 57 -16.78 14.02 -1.09
C MET A 57 -17.14 15.30 -1.86
N SER A 58 -17.43 15.21 -3.16
CA SER A 58 -17.82 16.38 -3.97
C SER A 58 -19.26 16.83 -3.70
N ILE A 59 -20.18 15.91 -3.42
CA ILE A 59 -21.58 16.22 -3.03
C ILE A 59 -21.66 16.83 -1.63
N PHE A 60 -20.68 16.59 -0.76
CA PHE A 60 -20.66 17.10 0.61
C PHE A 60 -20.88 18.62 0.69
N TRP A 61 -20.13 19.41 -0.08
CA TRP A 61 -20.20 20.87 0.00
C TRP A 61 -21.54 21.43 -0.46
N PRO A 62 -22.07 21.07 -1.65
CA PRO A 62 -23.42 21.47 -2.05
C PRO A 62 -24.49 21.08 -1.03
N LEU A 63 -24.41 19.86 -0.47
CA LEU A 63 -25.41 19.33 0.45
C LEU A 63 -25.34 20.02 1.82
N LEU A 64 -24.14 20.37 2.27
CA LEU A 64 -23.92 21.17 3.48
C LEU A 64 -24.50 22.58 3.33
N ILE A 65 -24.22 23.26 2.22
CA ILE A 65 -24.73 24.60 1.93
C ILE A 65 -26.27 24.56 1.84
N LEU A 66 -26.83 23.61 1.08
CA LEU A 66 -28.27 23.44 0.94
C LEU A 66 -28.95 23.20 2.30
N SER A 67 -28.40 22.29 3.10
CA SER A 67 -28.92 22.00 4.44
C SER A 67 -28.84 23.23 5.36
N GLY A 68 -27.77 24.01 5.27
CA GLY A 68 -27.60 25.26 6.01
C GLY A 68 -28.65 26.32 5.63
N VAL A 69 -28.91 26.51 4.34
CA VAL A 69 -29.93 27.45 3.85
C VAL A 69 -31.34 26.99 4.26
N LEU A 70 -31.63 25.70 4.18
CA LEU A 70 -32.94 25.17 4.62
C LEU A 70 -33.14 25.32 6.14
N ALA A 71 -32.07 25.14 6.92
CA ALA A 71 -32.10 25.30 8.37
C ALA A 71 -32.41 26.74 8.80
N THR A 72 -31.94 27.74 8.07
CA THR A 72 -32.25 29.15 8.38
C THR A 72 -33.61 29.60 7.87
N ALA A 73 -34.06 29.05 6.74
CA ALA A 73 -35.26 29.55 6.06
C ALA A 73 -36.58 28.98 6.60
N TRP A 74 -36.67 27.66 6.84
CA TRP A 74 -37.98 26.99 6.86
C TRP A 74 -38.37 26.31 8.17
N SER A 75 -37.46 25.63 8.89
CA SER A 75 -37.85 24.89 10.12
C SER A 75 -36.66 24.32 10.91
N PRO A 76 -36.72 24.24 12.25
CA PRO A 76 -35.76 23.48 13.06
C PRO A 76 -35.69 21.99 12.72
N ILE A 77 -36.68 21.41 12.03
CA ILE A 77 -36.58 20.05 11.48
C ILE A 77 -35.42 19.91 10.48
N ALA A 78 -35.07 20.97 9.75
CA ALA A 78 -33.95 20.94 8.82
C ALA A 78 -32.57 20.86 9.52
N LEU A 79 -32.50 21.09 10.84
CA LEU A 79 -31.29 20.78 11.62
C LEU A 79 -30.98 19.28 11.63
N ALA A 80 -31.99 18.41 11.53
CA ALA A 80 -31.77 16.97 11.42
C ALA A 80 -31.06 16.59 10.11
N LEU A 81 -31.33 17.32 9.01
CA LEU A 81 -30.66 17.13 7.72
C LEU A 81 -29.18 17.52 7.77
N LEU A 82 -28.79 18.42 8.67
CA LEU A 82 -27.39 18.83 8.87
C LEU A 82 -26.50 17.67 9.37
N VAL A 83 -27.10 16.59 9.88
CA VAL A 83 -26.39 15.38 10.27
C VAL A 83 -25.97 14.54 9.06
N ALA A 84 -26.64 14.63 7.90
CA ALA A 84 -26.33 13.80 6.74
C ALA A 84 -24.94 14.06 6.11
N PRO A 85 -24.50 15.33 5.87
CA PRO A 85 -23.19 15.62 5.31
C PRO A 85 -21.98 14.95 6.00
N PRO A 86 -21.80 15.03 7.34
CA PRO A 86 -20.64 14.40 7.98
C PRO A 86 -20.65 12.87 7.86
N PHE A 87 -21.82 12.22 7.79
CA PHE A 87 -21.92 10.78 7.53
C PHE A 87 -21.47 10.43 6.11
N LEU A 88 -21.89 11.20 5.10
CA LEU A 88 -21.44 11.04 3.72
C LEU A 88 -19.92 11.21 3.60
N LEU A 89 -19.35 12.20 4.30
CA LEU A 89 -17.92 12.45 4.30
C LEU A 89 -17.13 11.28 4.93
N ARG A 90 -17.60 10.78 6.08
CA ARG A 90 -17.01 9.59 6.73
C ARG A 90 -17.05 8.37 5.81
N ASP A 91 -18.16 8.16 5.13
CA ASP A 91 -18.33 7.02 4.23
C ASP A 91 -17.47 7.17 2.96
N GLY A 92 -17.31 8.40 2.44
CA GLY A 92 -16.36 8.71 1.38
C GLY A 92 -14.91 8.36 1.76
N PHE A 93 -14.45 8.76 2.94
CA PHE A 93 -13.11 8.39 3.43
C PHE A 93 -12.94 6.88 3.61
N LYS A 94 -13.97 6.18 4.09
CA LYS A 94 -13.94 4.72 4.21
C LYS A 94 -13.71 4.05 2.85
N ARG A 95 -14.43 4.48 1.80
CA ARG A 95 -14.25 3.96 0.44
C ARG A 95 -12.88 4.28 -0.15
N MET A 96 -12.36 5.49 0.09
CA MET A 96 -11.02 5.87 -0.35
C MET A 96 -9.93 5.01 0.31
N ARG A 97 -10.12 4.67 1.59
CA ARG A 97 -9.24 3.76 2.32
C ARG A 97 -9.33 2.33 1.77
N GLU A 98 -10.53 1.81 1.53
CA GLU A 98 -10.74 0.49 0.91
C GLU A 98 -10.04 0.39 -0.45
N ALA A 99 -10.13 1.44 -1.28
CA ALA A 99 -9.40 1.51 -2.56
C ALA A 99 -7.88 1.46 -2.35
N SER A 100 -7.36 2.23 -1.38
CA SER A 100 -5.94 2.27 -1.06
C SER A 100 -5.42 0.93 -0.54
N GLU A 101 -6.19 0.27 0.33
CA GLU A 101 -5.86 -1.06 0.88
C GLU A 101 -5.76 -2.10 -0.23
N LYS A 102 -6.64 -2.05 -1.25
CA LYS A 102 -6.52 -2.94 -2.43
C LYS A 102 -5.26 -2.66 -3.24
N THR A 103 -4.93 -1.40 -3.51
CA THR A 103 -3.70 -1.02 -4.22
C THR A 103 -2.45 -1.50 -3.46
N TRP A 104 -2.41 -1.32 -2.13
CA TRP A 104 -1.31 -1.80 -1.31
C TRP A 104 -1.26 -3.32 -1.19
N GLY A 105 -2.42 -3.98 -1.14
CA GLY A 105 -2.52 -5.44 -1.16
C GLY A 105 -1.89 -6.05 -2.41
N ALA A 106 -2.19 -5.48 -3.59
CA ALA A 106 -1.58 -5.90 -4.86
C ALA A 106 -0.06 -5.68 -4.88
N LEU A 107 0.42 -4.59 -4.29
CA LEU A 107 1.86 -4.34 -4.15
C LEU A 107 2.54 -5.34 -3.20
N MET A 108 1.93 -5.62 -2.04
CA MET A 108 2.47 -6.56 -1.05
C MET A 108 2.47 -8.00 -1.54
N ALA A 109 1.52 -8.38 -2.39
CA ALA A 109 1.49 -9.69 -3.05
C ALA A 109 2.64 -9.89 -4.07
N ARG A 110 3.46 -8.87 -4.32
CA ARG A 110 4.53 -8.85 -5.35
C ARG A 110 4.03 -9.11 -6.76
N GLU A 111 2.73 -8.95 -6.98
CA GLU A 111 2.12 -9.07 -8.30
C GLU A 111 2.46 -7.88 -9.20
N VAL A 112 2.77 -6.73 -8.60
CA VAL A 112 3.24 -5.53 -9.30
C VAL A 112 4.54 -5.05 -8.67
N SER A 113 5.56 -4.84 -9.49
CA SER A 113 6.84 -4.31 -9.03
C SER A 113 6.80 -2.78 -9.00
N SER A 114 7.21 -2.19 -7.88
CA SER A 114 7.45 -0.74 -7.75
C SER A 114 8.90 -0.45 -8.14
N PRO A 115 9.17 0.57 -8.97
CA PRO A 115 10.55 0.95 -9.33
C PRO A 115 11.43 1.20 -8.10
N THR A 116 10.87 1.82 -7.05
CA THR A 116 11.60 2.08 -5.80
C THR A 116 11.89 0.78 -5.04
N LEU A 117 10.95 -0.16 -4.99
CA LEU A 117 11.19 -1.47 -4.37
C LEU A 117 12.22 -2.29 -5.15
N ASP A 118 12.16 -2.26 -6.49
CA ASP A 118 13.12 -2.94 -7.35
C ASP A 118 14.52 -2.37 -7.18
N ALA A 119 14.65 -1.03 -7.10
CA ALA A 119 15.92 -0.36 -6.85
C ALA A 119 16.48 -0.68 -5.46
N MET A 120 15.61 -0.86 -4.46
CA MET A 120 16.04 -1.22 -3.11
C MET A 120 16.46 -2.69 -3.03
N ASP A 121 15.72 -3.59 -3.69
CA ASP A 121 16.08 -5.01 -3.78
C ASP A 121 17.38 -5.21 -4.57
N SER A 122 17.61 -4.43 -5.63
CA SER A 122 18.89 -4.46 -6.37
C SER A 122 20.04 -3.94 -5.51
N ALA A 123 19.87 -2.81 -4.82
CA ALA A 123 20.88 -2.27 -3.91
C ALA A 123 21.19 -3.22 -2.73
N LYS A 124 20.18 -3.92 -2.21
CA LYS A 124 20.36 -4.93 -1.17
C LYS A 124 21.16 -6.13 -1.70
N ARG A 125 20.85 -6.61 -2.91
CA ARG A 125 21.62 -7.68 -3.57
C ARG A 125 23.07 -7.26 -3.80
N GLU A 126 23.32 -6.06 -4.32
CA GLU A 126 24.68 -5.55 -4.54
C GLU A 126 25.49 -5.48 -3.24
N LYS A 127 24.90 -4.98 -2.15
CA LYS A 127 25.56 -4.95 -0.83
C LYS A 127 25.84 -6.35 -0.29
N CYS A 128 24.90 -7.28 -0.43
CA CYS A 128 25.11 -8.68 -0.02
C CYS A 128 26.23 -9.35 -0.83
N LEU A 129 26.32 -9.08 -2.14
CA LEU A 129 27.38 -9.61 -3.00
C LEU A 129 28.74 -8.99 -2.67
N SER A 130 28.80 -7.68 -2.43
CA SER A 130 30.01 -7.00 -1.99
C SER A 130 30.51 -7.53 -0.64
N PHE A 131 29.59 -7.81 0.29
CA PHE A 131 29.93 -8.43 1.57
C PHE A 131 30.45 -9.86 1.36
N ALA A 132 29.77 -10.69 0.57
CA ALA A 132 30.23 -12.05 0.27
C ALA A 132 31.63 -12.10 -0.36
N GLY A 133 31.95 -11.15 -1.25
CA GLY A 133 33.29 -11.03 -1.83
C GLY A 133 34.38 -10.56 -0.84
N ALA A 134 34.02 -9.76 0.16
CA ALA A 134 34.96 -9.26 1.16
C ALA A 134 35.39 -10.32 2.20
N PHE A 135 34.57 -11.34 2.42
CA PHE A 135 34.86 -12.41 3.39
C PHE A 135 35.55 -13.64 2.78
N GLY A 136 35.92 -13.58 1.50
CA GLY A 136 36.34 -14.76 0.74
C GLY A 136 35.15 -15.67 0.50
N GLU A 137 35.11 -16.32 -0.66
CA GLU A 137 34.13 -17.36 -0.94
C GLU A 137 34.18 -18.36 0.23
N PRO A 138 33.15 -18.48 1.08
CA PRO A 138 33.13 -19.57 2.02
C PRO A 138 33.18 -20.81 1.15
N ASP A 139 34.22 -21.64 1.31
CA ASP A 139 34.28 -22.97 0.70
C ASP A 139 32.87 -23.54 0.78
N PRO A 140 32.24 -23.87 -0.37
CA PRO A 140 30.83 -24.23 -0.40
C PRO A 140 30.62 -25.28 0.68
N PRO A 141 29.73 -25.04 1.67
CA PRO A 141 29.57 -25.99 2.75
C PRO A 141 29.23 -27.32 2.08
N ALA A 142 29.98 -28.37 2.41
CA ALA A 142 29.85 -29.73 1.88
C ALA A 142 28.43 -30.34 2.02
N VAL A 143 27.48 -29.56 2.55
CA VAL A 143 26.04 -29.83 2.66
C VAL A 143 25.34 -29.84 1.30
N MET A 144 25.89 -29.25 0.23
CA MET A 144 25.36 -29.39 -1.13
C MET A 144 25.52 -30.80 -1.73
N ALA A 145 26.27 -31.71 -1.09
CA ALA A 145 26.41 -33.10 -1.54
C ALA A 145 25.40 -34.08 -0.89
N ALA A 146 24.60 -33.66 0.09
CA ALA A 146 23.81 -34.60 0.90
C ALA A 146 22.29 -34.64 0.60
N ASP A 147 21.75 -33.76 -0.26
CA ASP A 147 20.30 -33.67 -0.49
C ASP A 147 19.91 -33.79 -1.96
N GLN A 148 20.50 -34.76 -2.66
CA GLN A 148 19.92 -35.35 -3.87
C GLN A 148 19.09 -36.58 -3.49
N ARG A 149 18.11 -36.43 -2.59
CA ARG A 149 17.11 -37.50 -2.44
C ARG A 149 16.19 -37.44 -3.66
N PRO A 150 16.04 -38.53 -4.43
CA PRO A 150 15.12 -38.57 -5.55
C PRO A 150 13.72 -38.27 -5.04
N ILE A 151 13.05 -37.32 -5.68
CA ILE A 151 11.65 -36.99 -5.47
C ILE A 151 10.86 -38.26 -5.82
N ALA A 152 10.47 -39.00 -4.78
CA ALA A 152 9.56 -40.13 -4.92
C ALA A 152 8.20 -39.57 -5.34
N ASP A 153 7.92 -39.72 -6.64
CA ASP A 153 6.63 -39.96 -7.27
C ASP A 153 5.39 -39.80 -6.35
N LEU A 154 4.79 -38.60 -6.39
CA LEU A 154 3.51 -38.27 -5.73
C LEU A 154 2.30 -38.48 -6.67
N SER A 155 2.36 -39.43 -7.60
CA SER A 155 1.24 -39.75 -8.51
C SER A 155 0.05 -40.50 -7.86
N GLY A 156 0.06 -40.70 -6.53
CA GLY A 156 -0.91 -41.55 -5.83
C GLY A 156 -2.04 -40.87 -5.03
N LEU A 157 -2.18 -39.54 -5.04
CA LEU A 157 -3.19 -38.84 -4.21
C LEU A 157 -4.28 -38.18 -5.07
N SER A 158 -5.11 -39.01 -5.67
CA SER A 158 -6.42 -38.64 -6.20
C SER A 158 -7.50 -39.55 -5.61
N THR A 159 -8.20 -39.07 -4.58
CA THR A 159 -9.55 -39.52 -4.18
C THR A 159 -10.22 -38.41 -3.39
#